data_AF-A0A9E4SDD3-F1
#
_entry.id   AF-A0A9E4SDD3-F1
#
_cell.length_a   1.000
_cell.length_b   1.000
_cell.length_c   1.000
_cell.angle_alpha   90.00
_cell.angle_beta   90.00
_cell.angle_gamma   90.00
#
_symmetry.space_group_name_H-M   'P 1'
#
loop_
_entity.id
_entity.type
_entity.pdbx_description
1 polymer ?
#
loop_
_entity_poly.entity_id
_entity_poly.type
_entity_poly.pdbx_seq_one_letter_code
_entity_poly.pdbx_strand_id
1 'polypeptide(L)'
;QSAEDEEAEQGFSFNREMRETRLRVDELLADGEVEQAERYMEERRQLFVENGYAIRKINQAYFAFYGTYADTAASVSPIGDQLHRFRSHMPDVGTFLRTVSGVSSYQGFLDMLEMLENDQP
;
A
#
# COMPACT_ATOMS: atom_id res chain seq x y z
N GLN A 1 3.71 -29.72 -6.28
CA GLN A 1 2.44 -29.21 -6.84
C GLN A 1 2.60 -27.69 -6.83
N SER A 2 3.36 -27.03 -7.71
CA SER A 2 3.75 -27.30 -9.11
C SER A 2 2.52 -27.33 -10.03
N ALA A 3 1.90 -26.16 -10.23
CA ALA A 3 0.91 -25.92 -11.29
C ALA A 3 0.58 -24.44 -11.58
N GLU A 4 1.21 -23.44 -10.93
CA GLU A 4 0.81 -22.02 -11.10
C GLU A 4 1.90 -21.11 -11.69
N ASP A 5 3.13 -21.59 -11.90
CA ASP A 5 4.27 -20.75 -12.28
C ASP A 5 4.71 -20.85 -13.77
N GLU A 6 4.03 -21.61 -14.63
CA GLU A 6 4.52 -21.87 -16.01
C GLU A 6 3.67 -21.32 -17.17
N GLU A 7 2.58 -20.56 -16.94
CA GLU A 7 1.76 -19.99 -18.03
C GLU A 7 1.95 -18.48 -18.29
N ALA A 8 3.10 -17.88 -17.96
CA ALA A 8 3.31 -16.43 -18.01
C ALA A 8 4.37 -15.93 -19.03
N GLU A 9 4.67 -16.66 -20.10
CA GLU A 9 5.68 -16.19 -21.07
C GLU A 9 5.21 -15.10 -22.06
N GLN A 10 3.92 -14.74 -22.11
CA GLN A 10 3.40 -13.59 -22.91
C GLN A 10 2.15 -12.92 -22.28
N GLY A 11 1.78 -13.26 -21.04
CA GLY A 11 0.53 -12.83 -20.39
C GLY A 11 0.69 -11.68 -19.40
N PHE A 12 -0.43 -11.08 -19.01
CA PHE A 12 -0.50 -10.14 -17.89
C PHE A 12 -0.15 -10.87 -16.59
N SER A 13 0.95 -10.48 -15.94
CA SER A 13 1.38 -11.07 -14.67
C SER A 13 1.10 -10.11 -13.52
N PHE A 14 0.11 -10.43 -12.69
CA PHE A 14 -0.30 -9.58 -11.57
C PHE A 14 0.89 -9.10 -10.72
N ASN A 15 1.76 -10.02 -10.31
CA ASN A 15 2.91 -9.70 -9.44
C ASN A 15 3.91 -8.76 -10.12
N ARG A 16 4.23 -9.01 -11.40
CA ARG A 16 5.14 -8.14 -12.18
C ARG A 16 4.54 -6.74 -12.32
N GLU A 17 3.29 -6.66 -12.73
CA GLU A 17 2.58 -5.41 -12.98
C GLU A 17 2.39 -4.61 -11.69
N MET A 18 2.15 -5.28 -10.56
CA MET A 18 2.05 -4.65 -9.24
C MET A 18 3.40 -4.11 -8.75
N ARG A 19 4.49 -4.85 -9.00
CA ARG A 19 5.85 -4.41 -8.66
C ARG A 19 6.26 -3.18 -9.48
N GLU A 20 6.00 -3.19 -10.79
CA GLU A 20 6.26 -2.03 -11.66
C GLU A 20 5.46 -0.81 -11.20
N THR A 21 4.17 -1.02 -10.89
CA THR A 21 3.32 0.05 -10.37
C THR A 21 3.92 0.67 -9.11
N ARG A 22 4.39 -0.16 -8.17
CA ARG A 22 5.02 0.32 -6.93
C ARG A 22 6.27 1.15 -7.20
N LEU A 23 7.20 0.64 -8.00
CA LEU A 23 8.46 1.32 -8.29
C LEU A 23 8.21 2.70 -8.90
N ARG A 24 7.28 2.78 -9.86
CA ARG A 24 6.96 4.04 -10.52
C ARG A 24 6.24 5.02 -9.61
N VAL A 25 5.36 4.54 -8.73
CA VAL A 25 4.71 5.38 -7.70
C VAL A 25 5.75 5.92 -6.72
N ASP A 26 6.68 5.08 -6.26
CA ASP A 26 7.74 5.49 -5.33
C ASP A 26 8.64 6.57 -5.96
N GLU A 27 8.98 6.47 -7.25
CA GLU A 27 9.70 7.52 -8.00
C GLU A 27 8.92 8.83 -8.05
N LEU A 28 7.66 8.80 -8.49
CA LEU A 28 6.82 10.01 -8.60
C LEU A 28 6.64 10.70 -7.25
N LEU A 29 6.49 9.92 -6.16
CA LEU A 29 6.36 10.46 -4.82
C LEU A 29 7.68 11.05 -4.30
N ALA A 30 8.82 10.44 -4.62
CA ALA A 30 10.15 10.95 -4.26
C ALA A 30 10.43 12.31 -4.95
N ASP A 31 9.90 12.51 -6.16
CA ASP A 31 9.99 13.77 -6.91
C ASP A 31 8.91 14.80 -6.49
N GLY A 32 8.05 14.45 -5.53
CA GLY A 32 6.97 15.31 -5.04
C GLY A 32 5.75 15.40 -5.98
N GLU A 33 5.69 14.57 -7.02
CA GLU A 33 4.65 14.56 -8.06
C GLU A 33 3.40 13.77 -7.64
N VAL A 34 2.78 14.17 -6.52
CA VAL A 34 1.67 13.43 -5.89
C VAL A 34 0.48 13.21 -6.84
N GLU A 35 0.04 14.24 -7.58
CA GLU A 35 -1.09 14.11 -8.52
C GLU A 35 -0.79 13.14 -9.67
N GLN A 36 0.48 13.06 -10.11
CA GLN A 36 0.90 12.12 -11.15
C GLN A 36 0.90 10.70 -10.62
N ALA A 37 1.39 10.50 -9.39
CA ALA A 37 1.34 9.21 -8.72
C ALA A 37 -0.12 8.72 -8.56
N GLU A 38 -1.03 9.58 -8.13
CA GLU A 38 -2.45 9.21 -7.95
C GLU A 38 -3.13 8.82 -9.25
N ARG A 39 -2.93 9.60 -10.32
CA ARG A 39 -3.45 9.29 -11.64
C ARG A 39 -2.89 7.98 -12.19
N TYR A 40 -1.58 7.78 -12.07
CA TYR A 40 -0.93 6.54 -12.51
C TYR A 40 -1.47 5.33 -11.74
N MET A 41 -1.71 5.43 -10.42
CA MET A 41 -2.33 4.35 -9.64
C MET A 41 -3.74 4.00 -10.11
N GLU A 42 -4.55 4.98 -10.52
CA GLU A 42 -5.89 4.73 -11.07
C GLU A 42 -5.84 4.10 -12.47
N GLU A 43 -4.94 4.56 -13.34
CA GLU A 43 -4.71 3.94 -14.67
C GLU A 43 -4.32 2.47 -14.51
N ARG A 44 -3.42 2.17 -13.58
CA ARG A 44 -3.00 0.80 -13.30
C ARG A 44 -4.15 -0.02 -12.72
N ARG A 45 -4.96 0.55 -11.81
CA ARG A 45 -6.18 -0.12 -11.30
C ARG A 45 -7.14 -0.53 -12.42
N GLN A 46 -7.35 0.32 -13.41
CA GLN A 46 -8.19 0.01 -14.57
C GLN A 46 -7.61 -1.16 -15.37
N LEU A 47 -6.31 -1.14 -15.64
CA LEU A 47 -5.61 -2.24 -16.31
C LEU A 47 -5.77 -3.57 -15.54
N PHE A 48 -5.64 -3.57 -14.22
CA PHE A 48 -5.87 -4.77 -13.41
C PHE A 48 -7.31 -5.29 -13.55
N VAL A 49 -8.31 -4.40 -13.52
CA VAL A 49 -9.73 -4.78 -13.68
C VAL A 49 -10.01 -5.34 -15.07
N GLU A 50 -9.43 -4.74 -16.12
CA GLU A 50 -9.54 -5.25 -17.50
C GLU A 50 -8.95 -6.65 -17.66
N ASN A 51 -7.89 -6.95 -16.90
CA ASN A 51 -7.25 -8.27 -16.86
C ASN A 51 -7.90 -9.22 -15.83
N GLY A 52 -9.08 -8.89 -15.30
CA GLY A 52 -9.87 -9.76 -14.43
C GLY A 52 -9.59 -9.64 -12.92
N TYR A 53 -8.73 -8.71 -12.50
CA TYR A 53 -8.40 -8.47 -11.09
C TYR A 53 -9.27 -7.34 -10.53
N ALA A 54 -10.27 -7.70 -9.73
CA ALA A 54 -11.18 -6.74 -9.12
C ALA A 54 -10.52 -5.94 -7.98
N ILE A 55 -9.75 -4.90 -8.33
CA ILE A 55 -9.14 -3.97 -7.37
C ILE A 55 -10.02 -2.74 -7.22
N ARG A 56 -10.46 -2.47 -5.98
CA ARG A 56 -11.28 -1.30 -5.65
C ARG A 56 -10.51 0.02 -5.72
N LYS A 57 -9.27 0.05 -5.23
CA LYS A 57 -8.40 1.23 -5.19
C LYS A 57 -6.93 0.81 -5.01
N ILE A 58 -6.02 1.44 -5.74
CA ILE A 58 -4.58 1.39 -5.49
C ILE A 58 -4.20 2.74 -4.86
N ASN A 59 -3.56 2.70 -3.69
CA ASN A 59 -3.00 3.86 -3.01
C ASN A 59 -1.74 3.43 -2.24
N GLN A 60 -1.05 4.37 -1.61
CA GLN A 60 0.15 4.04 -0.82
C GLN A 60 -0.13 2.98 0.26
N ALA A 61 -1.28 3.09 0.95
CA ALA A 61 -1.69 2.11 1.96
C ALA A 61 -1.87 0.70 1.35
N TYR A 62 -2.41 0.58 0.14
CA TYR A 62 -2.52 -0.69 -0.58
C TYR A 62 -1.15 -1.39 -0.69
N PHE A 63 -0.11 -0.68 -1.15
CA PHE A 63 1.24 -1.27 -1.23
C PHE A 63 1.83 -1.65 0.13
N ALA A 64 1.42 -0.93 1.16
CA ALA A 64 1.89 -1.14 2.51
C ALA A 64 1.24 -2.38 3.17
N PHE A 65 -0.03 -2.69 2.84
CA PHE A 65 -0.74 -3.89 3.30
C PHE A 65 -0.43 -5.14 2.49
N TYR A 66 -0.14 -4.98 1.20
CA TYR A 66 0.03 -6.10 0.28
C TYR A 66 1.48 -6.25 -0.20
N GLY A 67 2.44 -5.91 0.66
CA GLY A 67 3.87 -5.83 0.34
C GLY A 67 4.54 -7.12 -0.16
N THR A 68 3.84 -8.24 -0.27
CA THR A 68 4.39 -9.56 -0.62
C THR A 68 4.28 -9.94 -2.10
N TYR A 69 3.81 -9.04 -2.98
CA TYR A 69 3.72 -9.33 -4.42
C TYR A 69 5.08 -9.37 -5.14
N ALA A 70 6.15 -8.97 -4.45
CA ALA A 70 7.50 -9.23 -4.90
C ALA A 70 7.93 -10.61 -4.38
N ASP A 71 8.33 -11.49 -5.30
CA ASP A 71 8.94 -12.79 -5.03
C ASP A 71 10.36 -12.65 -4.42
N THR A 72 10.50 -11.79 -3.41
CA THR A 72 11.74 -11.55 -2.69
C THR A 72 11.38 -10.95 -1.33
N ALA A 73 11.81 -11.60 -0.26
CA ALA A 73 11.52 -11.28 1.15
C ALA A 73 12.03 -9.91 1.67
N ALA A 74 12.28 -8.94 0.79
CA ALA A 74 12.91 -7.66 1.11
C ALA A 74 11.92 -6.48 1.28
N SER A 75 10.62 -6.65 1.02
CA SER A 75 9.62 -5.58 1.14
C SER A 75 8.79 -5.68 2.41
N VAL A 76 9.44 -5.84 3.56
CA VAL A 76 8.78 -5.62 4.85
C VAL A 76 8.56 -4.12 5.01
N SER A 77 7.38 -3.64 4.61
CA SER A 77 6.98 -2.26 4.84
C SER A 77 6.92 -2.01 6.35
N PRO A 78 7.54 -0.95 6.89
CA PRO A 78 7.50 -0.64 8.32
C PRO A 78 6.10 -0.28 8.81
N ILE A 79 5.11 -0.16 7.90
CA ILE A 79 3.74 0.19 8.25
C ILE A 79 3.08 -0.83 9.18
N GLY A 80 3.46 -2.10 9.10
CA GLY A 80 2.89 -3.14 9.95
C GLY A 80 3.15 -2.86 11.42
N ASP A 81 4.42 -2.58 11.74
CA ASP A 81 4.83 -2.20 13.09
C ASP A 81 4.24 -0.85 13.52
N GLN A 82 4.16 0.11 12.60
CA GLN A 82 3.55 1.42 12.88
C GLN A 82 2.05 1.32 13.17
N LEU A 83 1.32 0.47 12.46
CA LEU A 83 -0.11 0.21 12.72
C LEU A 83 -0.31 -0.53 14.04
N HIS A 84 0.58 -1.48 14.37
CA HIS A 84 0.54 -2.13 15.68
C HIS A 84 0.78 -1.13 16.82
N ARG A 85 1.75 -0.23 16.68
CA ARG A 85 2.00 0.86 17.64
C ARG A 85 0.78 1.76 17.76
N PHE A 86 0.28 2.30 16.65
CA PHE A 86 -0.91 3.15 16.63
C PHE A 86 -2.12 2.47 17.28
N ARG A 87 -2.37 1.19 16.97
CA ARG A 87 -3.46 0.40 17.55
C ARG A 87 -3.31 0.24 19.06
N SER A 88 -2.09 0.13 19.58
CA SER A 88 -1.83 -0.03 21.01
C SER A 88 -2.25 1.18 21.84
N HIS A 89 -2.27 2.38 21.23
CA HIS A 89 -2.76 3.61 21.86
C HIS A 89 -4.29 3.74 21.86
N MET A 90 -5.02 2.86 21.16
CA MET A 90 -6.46 2.95 21.01
C MET A 90 -7.20 1.98 21.94
N PRO A 91 -8.29 2.43 22.61
CA PRO A 91 -9.01 1.60 23.57
C PRO A 91 -9.72 0.40 22.93
N ASP A 92 -10.12 0.53 21.66
CA ASP A 92 -10.84 -0.50 20.93
C ASP A 92 -10.61 -0.40 19.41
N VAL A 93 -10.95 -1.47 18.70
CA VAL A 93 -10.79 -1.58 17.24
C VAL A 93 -11.67 -0.57 16.50
N GLY A 94 -12.88 -0.28 17.00
CA GLY A 94 -13.78 0.67 16.37
C GLY A 94 -13.25 2.11 16.42
N THR A 95 -12.68 2.50 17.56
CA THR A 95 -12.01 3.80 17.72
C THR A 95 -10.79 3.90 16.83
N PHE A 96 -9.96 2.84 16.79
CA PHE A 96 -8.85 2.76 15.85
C PHE A 96 -9.31 2.99 14.41
N LEU A 97 -10.31 2.23 13.92
CA LEU A 97 -10.79 2.33 12.54
C LEU A 97 -11.34 3.72 12.20
N ARG A 98 -12.10 4.34 13.10
CA ARG A 98 -12.61 5.71 12.89
C ARG A 98 -11.48 6.71 12.76
N THR A 99 -10.46 6.62 13.62
CA THR A 99 -9.32 7.53 13.61
C THR A 99 -8.49 7.36 12.33
N VAL A 100 -8.15 6.13 11.95
CA VAL A 100 -7.36 5.89 10.72
C VAL A 100 -8.15 6.10 9.43
N SER A 101 -9.49 6.06 9.47
CA SER A 101 -10.33 6.29 8.28
C SER A 101 -10.30 7.72 7.76
N GLY A 102 -9.96 8.69 8.61
CA GLY A 102 -9.82 10.10 8.24
C GLY A 102 -8.49 10.43 7.54
N VAL A 103 -7.60 9.45 7.39
CA VAL A 103 -6.23 9.66 6.95
C VAL A 103 -6.10 9.35 5.48
N SER A 104 -5.74 10.37 4.70
CA SER A 104 -5.60 10.25 3.24
C SER A 104 -4.18 9.99 2.77
N SER A 105 -3.17 10.21 3.62
CA SER A 105 -1.75 10.10 3.26
C SER A 105 -0.92 9.38 4.32
N TYR A 106 0.19 8.78 3.89
CA TYR A 106 1.12 8.12 4.80
C TYR A 106 1.80 9.09 5.77
N GLN A 107 2.19 10.28 5.30
CA GLN A 107 2.74 11.32 6.16
C GLN A 107 1.75 11.74 7.26
N GLY A 108 0.48 11.95 6.90
CA GLY A 108 -0.54 12.27 7.90
C GLY A 108 -0.72 11.18 8.94
N PHE A 109 -0.60 9.90 8.54
CA PHE A 109 -0.58 8.78 9.47
C PHE A 109 0.63 8.82 10.43
N LEU A 110 1.83 9.11 9.90
CA LEU A 110 3.04 9.23 10.73
C LEU A 110 2.96 10.40 11.71
N ASP A 111 2.48 11.56 11.27
CA ASP A 111 2.33 12.75 12.11
C ASP A 111 1.38 12.45 13.29
N MET A 112 0.27 11.74 13.06
CA MET A 112 -0.61 11.33 14.16
C MET A 112 0.00 10.28 15.07
N LEU A 113 0.77 9.34 14.53
CA LEU A 113 1.48 8.36 15.36
C LEU A 113 2.48 9.05 16.28
N GLU A 114 3.27 9.99 15.74
CA GLU A 114 4.24 10.78 16.49
C GLU A 114 3.55 11.65 17.56
N MET A 115 2.40 12.27 17.25
CA MET A 115 1.60 12.99 18.24
C MET A 115 1.15 12.08 19.39
N LEU A 116 0.67 10.87 19.10
CA LEU A 116 0.22 9.92 20.12
C LEU A 116 1.35 9.42 21.02
N GLU A 117 2.55 9.29 20.47
CA GLU A 117 3.73 8.85 21.22
C GLU A 117 4.34 9.96 22.07
N ASN A 118 4.26 11.21 21.59
CA ASN A 118 4.75 12.39 22.31
C ASN A 118 3.82 12.87 23.43
N ASP A 119 2.55 12.46 23.44
CA ASP A 119 1.55 12.87 24.44
C ASP A 119 1.53 11.93 25.68
N GLN A 120 2.55 11.07 25.85
CA GLN A 120 2.73 10.28 27.07
C GLN A 120 3.61 11.02 28.11
N PRO A 121 3.18 11.12 29.38
CA PRO A 121 4.01 11.67 30.47
C PRO A 121 5.14 10.73 30.91
#